data_AF-A0A929ANY2-F1
#
_entry.id   AF-A0A929ANY2-F1
#
_cell.length_a   1.000
_cell.length_b   1.000
_cell.length_c   1.000
_cell.angle_alpha   90.00
_cell.angle_beta   90.00
_cell.angle_gamma   90.00
#
_symmetry.space_group_name_H-M   'P 1'
#
loop_
_entity.id
_entity.type
_entity.pdbx_description
1 polymer ?
#
loop_
_entity_poly.entity_id
_entity_poly.type
_entity_poly.pdbx_seq_one_letter_code
_entity_poly.pdbx_strand_id
1 'polypeptide(L)' 'MNGYRTFGETINMPDYQWKLTIIERNLLLSNWIKLMPEAQAQILEEADELMKELPLSDQQRLLAFLETLKSNIVKENSKK' A
#
# COMPACT_ATOMS: atom_id res chain seq x y z
N MET A 1 -23.65 35.22 22.94
CA MET A 1 -22.37 35.73 22.38
C MET A 1 -21.68 34.57 21.70
N ASN A 2 -21.40 34.75 20.40
CA ASN A 2 -20.77 33.77 19.52
C ASN A 2 -19.30 33.55 19.88
N GLY A 3 -18.87 32.29 19.83
CA GLY A 3 -17.47 31.89 19.72
C GLY A 3 -17.36 30.76 18.70
N TYR A 4 -17.38 31.09 17.41
CA TYR A 4 -16.99 30.15 16.35
C TYR A 4 -15.46 30.10 16.23
N ARG A 5 -14.92 28.96 15.77
CA ARG A 5 -13.56 28.68 15.25
C ARG A 5 -12.62 28.05 16.30
N THR A 6 -12.24 26.78 16.16
CA THR A 6 -11.36 26.26 15.09
C THR A 6 -11.90 25.02 14.38
N PHE A 7 -12.20 25.19 13.09
CA PHE A 7 -12.19 24.11 12.11
C PHE A 7 -10.74 23.70 11.84
N GLY A 8 -10.49 22.40 11.71
CA GLY A 8 -9.29 21.89 11.06
C GLY A 8 -8.15 21.46 11.99
N GLU A 9 -8.40 20.53 12.90
CA GLU A 9 -7.39 19.49 13.10
C GLU A 9 -7.34 18.71 11.79
N THR A 10 -6.56 19.18 10.82
CA THR A 10 -6.03 18.30 9.79
C THR A 10 -5.28 17.24 10.57
N ILE A 11 -5.93 16.08 10.77
CA ILE A 11 -5.27 14.85 11.16
C ILE A 11 -4.12 14.76 10.18
N ASN A 12 -2.91 15.07 10.66
CA ASN A 12 -1.73 15.25 9.85
C ASN A 12 -1.30 13.83 9.47
N MET A 13 -2.09 13.24 8.56
CA MET A 13 -1.90 11.89 8.08
C MET A 13 -0.52 11.93 7.44
N PRO A 14 0.46 11.20 7.97
CA PRO A 14 1.80 11.26 7.43
C PRO A 14 1.76 11.00 5.92
N ASP A 15 2.53 11.73 5.13
CA ASP A 15 2.56 11.55 3.68
C ASP A 15 2.80 10.09 3.26
N TYR A 16 3.47 9.30 4.10
CA TYR A 16 3.65 7.87 3.83
C TYR A 16 2.34 7.07 3.87
N GLN A 17 1.32 7.48 4.63
CA GLN A 17 0.08 6.71 4.81
C GLN A 17 -0.80 6.69 3.57
N TRP A 18 -0.84 7.80 2.81
CA TRP A 18 -1.57 7.80 1.54
C TRP A 18 -0.87 6.91 0.52
N LYS A 19 0.47 6.95 0.46
CA LYS A 19 1.28 6.07 -0.40
C LYS A 19 1.06 4.61 -0.05
N LEU A 20 1.14 4.26 1.24
CA LEU A 20 0.90 2.91 1.74
C LEU A 20 -0.48 2.40 1.31
N THR A 21 -1.52 3.22 1.46
CA THR A 21 -2.89 2.85 1.09
C THR A 21 -3.03 2.55 -0.41
N ILE A 22 -2.37 3.34 -1.26
CA ILE A 22 -2.40 3.11 -2.71
C ILE A 22 -1.64 1.84 -3.08
N ILE A 23 -0.46 1.64 -2.51
CA ILE A 23 0.37 0.44 -2.72
C ILE A 23 -0.42 -0.81 -2.30
N GLU A 24 -0.98 -0.84 -1.09
CA GLU A 24 -1.78 -1.96 -0.61
C GLU A 24 -2.97 -2.27 -1.54
N ARG A 25 -3.68 -1.23 -2.00
CA ARG A 25 -4.78 -1.39 -2.95
C ARG A 25 -4.32 -2.01 -4.27
N ASN A 26 -3.16 -1.60 -4.79
CA ASN A 26 -2.61 -2.13 -6.03
C ASN A 26 -2.04 -3.55 -5.87
N LEU A 27 -1.53 -3.88 -4.68
CA LEU A 27 -1.06 -5.22 -4.32
C LEU A 27 -2.22 -6.23 -4.12
N LEU A 28 -3.48 -5.77 -4.04
CA LEU A 28 -4.62 -6.68 -4.11
C LEU A 28 -4.59 -7.43 -5.45
N LEU A 29 -4.64 -8.76 -5.38
CA LEU A 29 -4.51 -9.65 -6.55
C LEU A 29 -5.36 -9.21 -7.74
N SER A 30 -6.63 -8.86 -7.51
CA SER A 30 -7.57 -8.43 -8.56
C SER A 30 -7.14 -7.17 -9.31
N ASN A 31 -6.38 -6.29 -8.66
CA ASN A 31 -5.78 -5.11 -9.29
C ASN A 31 -4.42 -5.48 -9.87
N TRP A 32 -3.60 -6.21 -9.11
CA TRP A 32 -2.26 -6.64 -9.51
C TRP A 32 -2.21 -7.32 -10.87
N ILE A 33 -3.08 -8.31 -11.11
CA ILE A 33 -3.11 -9.07 -12.38
C ILE A 33 -3.53 -8.23 -13.59
N LYS A 34 -4.18 -7.08 -13.36
CA LYS A 34 -4.63 -6.15 -14.40
C LYS A 34 -3.59 -5.08 -14.73
N LEU A 35 -2.57 -4.96 -13.90
CA LEU A 35 -1.49 -4.01 -14.12
C LEU A 35 -0.54 -4.52 -15.21
N MET A 36 -0.03 -3.57 -15.99
CA MET A 36 1.09 -3.80 -16.90
C MET A 36 2.33 -4.21 -16.09
N PRO A 37 3.24 -5.04 -16.63
CA PRO A 37 4.47 -5.45 -15.95
C PRO A 37 5.32 -4.28 -15.43
N GLU A 38 5.36 -3.17 -16.18
CA GLU A 38 6.08 -1.96 -15.81
C GLU A 38 5.46 -1.30 -14.57
N ALA A 39 4.12 -1.25 -14.49
CA ALA A 39 3.42 -0.72 -13.33
C ALA A 39 3.58 -1.63 -12.09
N GLN A 40 3.59 -2.95 -12.30
CA GLN A 40 3.92 -3.90 -11.23
C GLN A 40 5.33 -3.66 -10.67
N ALA A 41 6.32 -3.46 -11.54
CA ALA A 41 7.69 -3.18 -11.12
C ALA A 41 7.79 -1.86 -10.32
N GLN A 42 7.13 -0.80 -10.81
CA GLN A 42 7.08 0.49 -10.10
C GLN A 42 6.44 0.38 -8.71
N ILE A 43 5.32 -0.34 -8.58
CA ILE A 43 4.67 -0.52 -7.28
C ILE A 43 5.56 -1.28 -6.28
N LEU A 44 6.36 -2.25 -6.75
CA LEU A 44 7.31 -2.96 -5.90
C LEU A 44 8.49 -2.08 -5.49
N GLU A 45 9.00 -1.25 -6.39
CA GLU A 45 10.04 -0.26 -6.10
C GLU A 45 9.54 0.77 -5.09
N GLU A 46 8.36 1.34 -5.31
CA GLU A 46 7.71 2.26 -4.36
C GLU A 46 7.47 1.60 -3.00
N ALA A 47 7.10 0.32 -2.97
CA ALA A 47 6.93 -0.42 -1.71
C ALA A 47 8.26 -0.60 -0.96
N ASP A 48 9.37 -0.89 -1.66
CA ASP A 48 10.71 -1.01 -1.06
C ASP A 48 11.23 0.32 -0.50
N GLU A 49 11.04 1.41 -1.25
CA GLU A 49 11.36 2.75 -0.78
C GLU A 49 10.54 3.11 0.45
N LEU A 50 9.22 2.87 0.40
CA LEU A 50 8.33 3.19 1.50
C LEU A 50 8.66 2.39 2.77
N MET A 51 9.08 1.13 2.66
CA MET A 51 9.51 0.33 3.81
C MET A 51 10.61 0.98 4.65
N LYS A 52 11.48 1.82 4.05
CA LYS A 52 12.55 2.52 4.78
C LYS A 52 12.02 3.66 5.64
N GLU A 53 10.84 4.20 5.31
CA GLU A 53 10.22 5.35 5.96
C GLU A 53 9.06 4.95 6.90
N LEU A 54 8.49 3.75 6.73
CA LEU A 54 7.36 3.27 7.53
C LEU A 54 7.74 2.94 8.98
N PRO A 55 6.83 3.17 9.94
CA PRO A 55 6.92 2.54 11.26
C PRO A 55 6.90 1.02 11.17
N LEU A 56 7.49 0.33 12.15
CA LEU A 56 7.62 -1.13 12.17
C LEU A 56 6.27 -1.86 11.97
N SER A 57 5.19 -1.35 12.56
CA SER A 57 3.84 -1.93 12.42
C SER A 57 3.34 -1.90 10.97
N ASP A 58 3.58 -0.79 10.27
CA ASP A 58 3.16 -0.61 8.89
C ASP A 58 4.07 -1.39 7.92
N GLN A 59 5.36 -1.53 8.23
CA GLN A 59 6.28 -2.42 7.50
C GLN A 59 5.80 -3.87 7.56
N GLN A 60 5.46 -4.37 8.75
CA GLN A 60 4.97 -5.74 8.95
C GLN A 60 3.67 -5.98 8.18
N ARG A 61 2.76 -5.00 8.19
CA ARG A 61 1.51 -5.05 7.43
C ARG A 61 1.77 -5.12 5.93
N LEU A 62 2.65 -4.27 5.38
CA LEU A 62 3.01 -4.28 3.97
C LEU A 62 3.68 -5.59 3.55
N LEU A 63 4.57 -6.14 4.38
CA LEU A 63 5.19 -7.45 4.16
C LEU A 63 4.15 -8.57 4.05
N ALA A 64 3.17 -8.60 4.97
CA ALA A 64 2.10 -9.60 4.94
C ALA A 64 1.26 -9.52 3.65
N PHE A 65 1.02 -8.31 3.13
CA PHE A 65 0.35 -8.12 1.84
C PHE A 65 1.18 -8.68 0.68
N LEU A 66 2.49 -8.39 0.64
CA LEU A 66 3.40 -8.89 -0.39
C LEU A 66 3.52 -10.43 -0.37
N GLU A 67 3.62 -11.03 0.82
CA GLU A 67 3.64 -12.49 0.98
C GLU A 67 2.33 -13.13 0.51
N THR A 68 1.20 -12.54 0.87
CA THR A 68 -0.12 -12.99 0.42
C THR A 68 -0.25 -12.92 -1.09
N LEU A 69 0.21 -11.81 -1.69
CA LEU A 69 0.23 -11.63 -3.15
C LEU A 69 1.08 -12.71 -3.82
N LYS A 70 2.31 -12.93 -3.34
CA LYS A 70 3.20 -13.98 -3.86
C LYS A 70 2.56 -15.37 -3.78
N SER A 71 1.94 -15.70 -2.64
CA SER A 71 1.23 -16.98 -2.47
C SER A 71 0.10 -17.13 -3.50
N ASN A 72 -0.67 -16.07 -3.72
CA ASN A 72 -1.77 -16.08 -4.68
C ASN A 72 -1.29 -16.18 -6.12
N ILE A 73 -0.23 -15.46 -6.50
CA ILE A 73 0.38 -15.58 -7.83
C ILE A 73 0.88 -17.00 -8.07
N VAL A 74 1.55 -17.62 -7.10
CA VAL A 74 2.00 -19.02 -7.20
C VAL A 74 0.82 -19.97 -7.36
N LYS A 75 -0.26 -19.79 -6.59
CA LYS A 75 -1.49 -20.60 -6.70
C LYS A 75 -2.16 -20.46 -8.06
N GLU A 76 -2.27 -19.24 -8.60
CA GLU A 76 -2.88 -19.01 -9.92
C GLU A 76 -2.03 -19.60 -11.05
N ASN A 77 -0.70 -19.50 -10.96
CA ASN A 77 0.19 -20.15 -11.92
C ASN A 77 0.21 -21.68 -11.80
N SER A 78 -0.10 -22.24 -10.62
CA SER A 78 -0.18 -23.70 -10.40
C SER A 78 -1.50 -24.33 -10.90
N LYS A 79 -2.50 -23.51 -11.23
CA LYS A 79 -3.80 -23.97 -11.77
C LYS A 79 -3.84 -24.02 -13.30
N LYS A 80 -2.77 -23.62 -13.98
CA LYS A 80 -2.70 -23.48 -15.44
C LYS A 80 -1.79 -24.54 -16.03
#